data_AF-A0A022IZ82-F1
#
_entry.id   AF-A0A022IZ82-F1
#
_cell.length_a   1.000
_cell.length_b   1.000
_cell.length_c   1.000
_cell.angle_alpha   90.00
_cell.angle_beta   90.00
_cell.angle_gamma   90.00
#
_symmetry.space_group_name_H-M   'P 1'
#
loop_
_entity.id
_entity.type
_entity.pdbx_description
1 polymer ?
#
loop_
_entity_poly.entity_id
_entity_poly.type
_entity_poly.pdbx_seq_one_letter_code
_entity_poly.pdbx_strand_id
1 'polypeptide(L)'
;MTTELYPTSSFADALVSMALDDKIGRRSIDEIDLENIYRTYNDVVDYFGTPLAAEFCTTIDDTNLSFEELVTNLCDAVFCTAYRQNNKLKLYFERPTDNSVMLFNFRNIIPDSYKHDLTFGVMDDYDGLIYEYTDPTDDSRINIYLPDKGAKNPKEVKSVGVRNKWQAHFNAYRIWNKLRFQRKSITFDAAPESELLVLRDRIAVADYRNGIHQSGEVVQQEGLILTLSHDVDFIAGKSYVIYLQMGDGTVDLIPVTAGSAKNKVVLGRLPNGALKLSPDDFVNTIYTVVNDDTKGSLPYLVAKREPADQFSNTITAINYDERYYLNDKDFIDVPVDDSPIYIRYDQLDINLARLYQMQRGDLPTTGEISFVVEAGALVSSSSSYRPETRMVYKFDYNNSPAKREYIVPAATELPAIDTGEFPPDLVVNLTIKGAVVGRGGDGGLPHLAFGAWSTDPDYNFTKTRRDGFQGAPGLLNRHSKLNLIIDGGTLARGGSGGGATPSGIYTGLSYGVQGIPGGAGAPFGRVMTGQPITNDSQDWRWYLNGDFMVVKVTDAEASVPGKGYRTQNDRYGSPLSGDGGNWGQRGTKSTNDGTWNWQYHGTTEGQPGPGGPAIVGVAPQTTQLTNGGKILQTL
;
A
#
# COMPACT_ATOMS: atom_id res chain seq x y z
N MET A 1 -3.92 17.64 1.59
CA MET A 1 -3.49 16.23 1.62
C MET A 1 -3.46 15.81 3.07
N THR A 2 -4.11 14.70 3.40
CA THR A 2 -4.13 14.12 4.75
C THR A 2 -2.71 13.64 5.09
N THR A 3 -2.24 13.88 6.33
CA THR A 3 -0.96 13.36 6.87
C THR A 3 -1.12 11.93 7.40
N GLU A 4 -2.15 11.24 6.95
CA GLU A 4 -2.57 9.94 7.45
C GLU A 4 -1.81 8.87 6.66
N LEU A 5 -1.07 8.02 7.38
CA LEU A 5 -0.26 6.97 6.77
C LEU A 5 -1.12 5.73 6.53
N TYR A 6 -1.11 5.23 5.31
CA TYR A 6 -1.82 4.02 4.91
C TYR A 6 -0.81 2.93 4.54
N PRO A 7 -1.00 1.68 4.99
CA PRO A 7 -0.17 0.57 4.53
C PRO A 7 -0.40 0.34 3.03
N THR A 8 0.67 0.17 2.27
CA THR A 8 0.63 -0.10 0.83
C THR A 8 1.74 -1.08 0.46
N SER A 9 1.46 -1.99 -0.48
CA SER A 9 2.49 -2.80 -1.15
C SER A 9 2.88 -2.22 -2.51
N SER A 10 2.19 -1.17 -3.00
CA SER A 10 2.47 -0.56 -4.31
C SER A 10 3.85 0.09 -4.34
N PHE A 11 4.67 -0.28 -5.33
CA PHE A 11 5.97 0.38 -5.50
C PHE A 11 5.81 1.88 -5.83
N ALA A 12 4.73 2.28 -6.51
CA ALA A 12 4.52 3.67 -6.89
C ALA A 12 4.26 4.53 -5.64
N ASP A 13 3.37 4.05 -4.76
CA ASP A 13 3.08 4.74 -3.51
C ASP A 13 4.32 4.76 -2.60
N ALA A 14 5.04 3.64 -2.52
CA ALA A 14 6.29 3.56 -1.77
C ALA A 14 7.32 4.58 -2.29
N LEU A 15 7.53 4.66 -3.61
CA LEU A 15 8.46 5.60 -4.21
C LEU A 15 8.07 7.06 -3.93
N VAL A 16 6.80 7.41 -4.12
CA VAL A 16 6.30 8.77 -3.87
C VAL A 16 6.44 9.13 -2.40
N SER A 17 6.07 8.21 -1.49
CA SER A 17 6.23 8.41 -0.05
C SER A 17 7.69 8.61 0.35
N MET A 18 8.62 7.76 -0.13
CA MET A 18 10.05 7.88 0.16
C MET A 18 10.66 9.17 -0.41
N ALA A 19 10.22 9.59 -1.60
CA ALA A 19 10.74 10.79 -2.25
C ALA A 19 10.32 12.08 -1.52
N LEU A 20 9.06 12.15 -1.05
CA LEU A 20 8.52 13.30 -0.35
C LEU A 20 8.90 13.36 1.14
N ASP A 21 9.42 12.26 1.71
CA ASP A 21 9.79 12.21 3.12
C ASP A 21 10.96 13.15 3.46
N ASP A 22 10.82 13.92 4.55
CA ASP A 22 11.78 14.93 5.01
C ASP A 22 13.12 14.36 5.49
N LYS A 23 13.19 13.06 5.76
CA LYS A 23 14.39 12.35 6.23
C LYS A 23 15.04 11.53 5.14
N ILE A 24 14.26 10.99 4.21
CA ILE A 24 14.74 10.13 3.12
C ILE A 24 15.04 10.96 1.87
N GLY A 25 14.02 11.26 1.05
CA GLY A 25 14.22 11.84 -0.28
C GLY A 25 14.38 13.37 -0.29
N ARG A 26 13.68 14.08 0.60
CA ARG A 26 13.63 15.56 0.65
C ARG A 26 13.36 16.19 -0.72
N ARG A 27 12.44 15.61 -1.49
CA ARG A 27 12.00 16.16 -2.78
C ARG A 27 10.70 16.90 -2.62
N SER A 28 10.51 17.90 -3.46
CA SER A 28 9.22 18.55 -3.66
C SER A 28 8.39 17.80 -4.70
N ILE A 29 7.08 18.02 -4.69
CA ILE A 29 6.15 17.40 -5.65
C ILE A 29 6.49 17.77 -7.10
N ASP A 30 7.07 18.94 -7.33
CA ASP A 30 7.45 19.43 -8.66
C ASP A 30 8.67 18.70 -9.25
N GLU A 31 9.46 18.03 -8.40
CA GLU A 31 10.62 17.21 -8.77
C GLU A 31 10.25 15.76 -9.08
N ILE A 32 8.96 15.40 -9.03
CA ILE A 32 8.47 14.04 -9.25
C ILE A 32 7.48 14.03 -10.41
N ASP A 33 7.67 13.14 -11.37
CA ASP A 33 6.68 12.92 -12.43
C ASP A 33 5.67 11.85 -11.98
N LEU A 34 4.68 12.27 -11.20
CA LEU A 34 3.64 11.36 -10.68
C LEU A 34 2.91 10.60 -11.79
N GLU A 35 2.62 11.28 -12.91
CA GLU A 35 1.93 10.66 -14.03
C GLU A 35 2.76 9.54 -14.64
N ASN A 36 4.05 9.76 -14.88
CA ASN A 36 4.94 8.72 -15.36
C ASN A 36 5.07 7.56 -14.36
N ILE A 37 5.19 7.83 -13.06
CA ILE A 37 5.34 6.77 -12.03
C ILE A 37 4.10 5.88 -11.99
N TYR A 38 2.90 6.45 -11.87
CA TYR A 38 1.67 5.67 -11.81
C TYR A 38 1.31 5.02 -13.15
N ARG A 39 1.65 5.63 -14.29
CA ARG A 39 1.55 4.97 -15.59
C ARG A 39 2.47 3.76 -15.68
N THR A 40 3.71 3.89 -15.20
CA THR A 40 4.68 2.79 -15.17
C THR A 40 4.20 1.65 -14.26
N TYR A 41 3.55 1.98 -13.14
CA TYR A 41 2.88 0.97 -12.31
C TYR A 41 1.86 0.17 -13.11
N ASN A 42 0.93 0.85 -13.78
CA ASN A 42 -0.09 0.17 -14.60
C ASN A 42 0.56 -0.63 -15.75
N ASP A 43 1.58 -0.10 -16.43
CA ASP A 43 2.30 -0.80 -17.49
C ASP A 43 2.94 -2.11 -16.99
N VAL A 44 3.49 -2.13 -15.76
CA VAL A 44 4.02 -3.34 -15.12
C VAL A 44 2.89 -4.32 -14.86
N VAL A 45 1.80 -3.89 -14.23
CA VAL A 45 0.65 -4.74 -13.90
C VAL A 45 0.05 -5.36 -15.16
N ASP A 46 -0.21 -4.54 -16.19
CA ASP A 46 -0.78 -4.98 -17.46
C ASP A 46 0.16 -5.93 -18.20
N TYR A 47 1.46 -5.68 -18.15
CA TYR A 47 2.44 -6.56 -18.77
C TYR A 47 2.47 -7.93 -18.08
N PHE A 48 2.59 -8.00 -16.75
CA PHE A 48 2.66 -9.30 -16.07
C PHE A 48 1.29 -9.96 -15.87
N GLY A 49 0.19 -9.24 -16.07
CA GLY A 49 -1.17 -9.71 -15.81
C GLY A 49 -1.53 -9.78 -14.32
N THR A 50 -0.69 -9.24 -13.43
CA THR A 50 -0.89 -9.32 -11.98
C THR A 50 -0.30 -8.13 -11.24
N PRO A 51 -1.03 -7.55 -10.23
CA PRO A 51 -0.49 -6.50 -9.39
C PRO A 51 0.67 -6.97 -8.49
N LEU A 52 0.81 -8.28 -8.28
CA LEU A 52 1.88 -8.87 -7.47
C LEU A 52 3.28 -8.61 -8.05
N ALA A 53 3.39 -8.35 -9.36
CA ALA A 53 4.65 -7.96 -10.00
C ALA A 53 5.07 -6.51 -9.71
N ALA A 54 4.16 -5.70 -9.16
CA ALA A 54 4.33 -4.28 -8.87
C ALA A 54 4.41 -3.98 -7.35
N GLU A 55 4.83 -4.97 -6.56
CA GLU A 55 4.97 -4.82 -5.12
C GLU A 55 6.38 -4.38 -4.68
N PHE A 56 6.46 -3.59 -3.62
CA PHE A 56 7.70 -3.32 -2.90
C PHE A 56 7.44 -3.32 -1.40
N CYS A 57 7.92 -4.34 -0.70
CA CYS A 57 7.64 -4.60 0.70
C CYS A 57 8.95 -4.75 1.48
N THR A 58 9.50 -3.63 1.96
CA THR A 58 10.71 -3.62 2.79
C THR A 58 10.53 -2.75 4.02
N THR A 59 11.25 -3.10 5.09
CA THR A 59 11.50 -2.18 6.20
C THR A 59 12.76 -1.37 5.88
N ILE A 60 12.72 -0.07 6.11
CA ILE A 60 13.89 0.82 5.99
C ILE A 60 14.41 1.07 7.41
N ASP A 61 15.35 0.24 7.85
CA ASP A 61 15.89 0.26 9.21
C ASP A 61 17.39 0.62 9.27
N ASP A 62 18.06 0.76 8.12
CA ASP A 62 19.46 1.17 8.04
C ASP A 62 19.59 2.68 7.73
N THR A 63 20.21 3.41 8.66
CA THR A 63 20.48 4.85 8.52
C THR A 63 21.56 5.19 7.49
N ASN A 64 22.29 4.20 6.98
CA ASN A 64 23.35 4.40 6.00
C ASN A 64 22.86 4.28 4.55
N LEU A 65 21.62 3.84 4.31
CA LEU A 65 21.07 3.75 2.96
C LEU A 65 20.73 5.14 2.42
N SER A 66 21.31 5.49 1.29
CA SER A 66 20.97 6.71 0.55
C SER A 66 19.60 6.58 -0.14
N PHE A 67 18.98 7.72 -0.44
CA PHE A 67 17.74 7.75 -1.22
C PHE A 67 17.93 7.08 -2.58
N GLU A 68 19.06 7.32 -3.25
CA GLU A 68 19.38 6.75 -4.55
C GLU A 68 19.52 5.22 -4.49
N GLU A 69 20.10 4.66 -3.43
CA GLU A 69 20.15 3.20 -3.21
C GLU A 69 18.75 2.62 -2.94
N LEU A 70 17.91 3.29 -2.15
CA LEU A 70 16.53 2.86 -1.91
C LEU A 70 15.69 2.84 -3.19
N VAL A 71 15.82 3.88 -4.01
CA VAL A 71 15.16 3.94 -5.32
C VAL A 71 15.67 2.84 -6.24
N THR A 72 16.97 2.54 -6.22
CA THR A 72 17.56 1.44 -7.00
C THR A 72 17.02 0.10 -6.56
N ASN A 73 17.00 -0.18 -5.25
CA ASN A 73 16.44 -1.41 -4.68
C ASN A 73 14.96 -1.60 -5.07
N LEU A 74 14.17 -0.52 -5.00
CA LEU A 74 12.78 -0.54 -5.44
C LEU A 74 12.68 -0.84 -6.94
N CYS A 75 13.44 -0.14 -7.77
CA CYS A 75 13.43 -0.32 -9.22
C CYS A 75 13.82 -1.74 -9.61
N ASP A 76 14.82 -2.33 -8.96
CA ASP A 76 15.26 -3.71 -9.21
C ASP A 76 14.19 -4.73 -8.84
N ALA A 77 13.38 -4.49 -7.80
CA ALA A 77 12.27 -5.37 -7.43
C ALA A 77 11.15 -5.41 -8.51
N VAL A 78 10.95 -4.31 -9.24
CA VAL A 78 9.83 -4.12 -10.18
C VAL A 78 10.28 -3.89 -11.63
N PHE A 79 11.46 -4.39 -12.02
CA PHE A 79 11.94 -4.36 -13.40
C PHE A 79 12.09 -2.96 -14.02
N CYS A 80 12.21 -1.94 -13.17
CA CYS A 80 12.29 -0.54 -13.57
C CYS A 80 13.71 0.00 -13.47
N THR A 81 13.94 1.18 -14.04
CA THR A 81 15.11 2.02 -13.79
C THR A 81 14.66 3.44 -13.55
N ALA A 82 15.15 4.03 -12.45
CA ALA A 82 14.95 5.43 -12.18
C ALA A 82 15.92 6.29 -12.98
N TYR A 83 15.43 7.41 -13.49
CA TYR A 83 16.23 8.42 -14.16
C TYR A 83 15.68 9.81 -13.87
N ARG A 84 16.49 10.84 -14.14
CA ARG A 84 16.05 12.24 -14.05
C ARG A 84 16.08 12.89 -15.42
N GLN A 85 15.01 13.59 -15.74
CA GLN A 85 14.90 14.39 -16.95
C GLN A 85 14.08 15.63 -16.63
N ASN A 86 14.53 16.81 -17.08
CA ASN A 86 13.88 18.10 -16.78
C ASN A 86 13.67 18.33 -15.27
N ASN A 87 14.66 17.94 -14.46
CA ASN A 87 14.61 17.97 -12.99
C ASN A 87 13.48 17.14 -12.34
N LYS A 88 12.85 16.22 -13.10
CA LYS A 88 11.84 15.30 -12.57
C LYS A 88 12.37 13.87 -12.49
N LEU A 89 12.12 13.21 -11.37
CA LEU A 89 12.31 11.77 -11.19
C LEU A 89 11.25 11.02 -12.00
N LYS A 90 11.72 10.10 -12.84
CA LYS A 90 10.93 9.25 -13.72
C LYS A 90 11.37 7.79 -13.60
N LEU A 91 10.49 6.89 -13.99
CA LEU A 91 10.74 5.46 -14.10
C LEU A 91 10.65 5.01 -15.55
N TYR A 92 11.53 4.09 -15.90
CA TYR A 92 11.52 3.35 -17.15
C TYR A 92 11.30 1.87 -16.86
N PHE A 93 10.24 1.28 -17.39
CA PHE A 93 9.97 -0.15 -17.27
C PHE A 93 10.59 -0.92 -18.44
N GLU A 94 11.44 -1.90 -18.12
CA GLU A 94 12.08 -2.74 -19.12
C GLU A 94 11.18 -3.89 -19.58
N ARG A 95 10.81 -3.88 -20.86
CA ARG A 95 9.98 -4.90 -21.52
C ARG A 95 10.42 -5.10 -22.99
N PRO A 96 9.98 -6.18 -23.66
CA PRO A 96 10.17 -6.35 -25.10
C PRO A 96 9.67 -5.13 -25.89
N THR A 97 10.48 -4.66 -26.84
CA THR A 97 10.17 -3.53 -27.71
C THR A 97 10.58 -3.84 -29.15
N ASP A 98 9.69 -3.52 -30.10
CA ASP A 98 9.91 -3.82 -31.52
C ASP A 98 10.79 -2.77 -32.22
N ASN A 99 10.69 -1.51 -31.79
CA ASN A 99 11.39 -0.37 -32.38
C ASN A 99 12.51 0.13 -31.45
N SER A 100 13.57 0.66 -32.06
CA SER A 100 14.67 1.28 -31.33
C SER A 100 14.38 2.77 -31.14
N VAL A 101 14.87 3.34 -30.04
CA VAL A 101 14.74 4.78 -29.73
C VAL A 101 15.78 5.64 -30.43
N MET A 102 16.84 5.03 -30.96
CA MET A 102 17.88 5.74 -31.70
C MET A 102 18.68 4.77 -32.57
N LEU A 103 19.10 5.24 -33.75
CA LEU A 103 20.00 4.56 -34.67
C LEU A 103 21.40 5.17 -34.59
N PHE A 104 22.42 4.31 -34.50
CA PHE A 104 23.82 4.70 -34.57
C PHE A 104 24.50 4.03 -35.76
N ASN A 105 25.20 4.81 -36.55
CA ASN A 105 26.07 4.35 -37.63
C ASN A 105 27.33 5.24 -37.69
N PHE A 106 28.17 5.05 -38.71
CA PHE A 106 29.43 5.82 -38.83
C PHE A 106 29.26 7.35 -38.96
N ARG A 107 28.03 7.87 -39.17
CA ARG A 107 27.77 9.32 -39.19
C ARG A 107 27.71 9.94 -37.80
N ASN A 108 27.28 9.17 -36.80
CA ASN A 108 27.13 9.66 -35.41
C ASN A 108 27.90 8.85 -34.38
N ILE A 109 28.60 7.80 -34.79
CA ILE A 109 29.67 7.16 -34.02
C ILE A 109 30.98 7.89 -34.33
N ILE A 110 31.68 8.34 -33.27
CA ILE A 110 32.98 8.99 -33.41
C ILE A 110 33.99 7.98 -34.00
N PRO A 111 34.75 8.35 -35.05
CA PRO A 111 35.76 7.47 -35.65
C PRO A 111 36.73 6.88 -34.62
N ASP A 112 37.15 5.64 -34.86
CA ASP A 112 38.11 4.88 -34.03
C ASP A 112 37.70 4.62 -32.56
N SER A 113 36.47 4.96 -32.16
CA SER A 113 35.95 4.69 -30.80
C SER A 113 35.29 3.32 -30.64
N TYR A 114 34.84 2.70 -31.73
CA TYR A 114 33.98 1.51 -31.69
C TYR A 114 34.74 0.23 -31.30
N LYS A 115 34.35 -0.34 -30.16
CA LYS A 115 34.84 -1.60 -29.59
C LYS A 115 33.70 -2.62 -29.54
N HIS A 116 34.05 -3.88 -29.82
CA HIS A 116 33.11 -4.99 -29.83
C HIS A 116 33.73 -6.18 -29.12
N ASP A 117 33.10 -6.59 -28.02
CA ASP A 117 33.49 -7.74 -27.23
C ASP A 117 32.45 -8.85 -27.40
N LEU A 118 32.95 -10.04 -27.74
CA LEU A 118 32.14 -11.24 -27.90
C LEU A 118 32.57 -12.26 -26.85
N THR A 119 31.66 -12.59 -25.95
CA THR A 119 31.88 -13.59 -24.90
C THR A 119 31.35 -14.94 -25.36
N PHE A 120 32.24 -15.94 -25.39
CA PHE A 120 31.88 -17.33 -25.66
C PHE A 120 31.70 -18.07 -24.34
N GLY A 121 30.54 -17.92 -23.72
CA GLY A 121 30.23 -18.48 -22.40
C GLY A 121 29.10 -17.72 -21.71
N VAL A 122 28.76 -18.11 -20.48
CA VAL A 122 27.94 -17.27 -19.59
C VAL A 122 28.85 -16.18 -19.02
N MET A 123 28.33 -14.96 -18.88
CA MET A 123 29.08 -13.85 -18.30
C MET A 123 29.64 -14.22 -16.92
N ASP A 124 30.92 -13.94 -16.68
CA ASP A 124 31.67 -14.26 -15.45
C ASP A 124 31.74 -15.75 -15.08
N ASP A 125 31.55 -16.66 -16.05
CA ASP A 125 31.58 -18.13 -15.88
C ASP A 125 30.59 -18.63 -14.80
N TYR A 126 29.47 -17.92 -14.60
CA TYR A 126 28.40 -18.39 -13.73
C TYR A 126 27.68 -19.60 -14.35
N ASP A 127 27.48 -20.67 -13.58
CA ASP A 127 26.80 -21.89 -14.02
C ASP A 127 25.36 -22.02 -13.46
N GLY A 128 24.91 -21.01 -12.71
CA GLY A 128 23.57 -20.93 -12.15
C GLY A 128 23.24 -19.56 -11.56
N LEU A 129 22.04 -19.44 -10.98
CA LEU A 129 21.56 -18.30 -10.21
C LEU A 129 20.96 -18.80 -8.90
N ILE A 130 21.32 -18.15 -7.80
CA ILE A 130 20.61 -18.25 -6.52
C ILE A 130 19.96 -16.90 -6.28
N TYR A 131 18.63 -16.86 -6.31
CA TYR A 131 17.85 -15.67 -6.02
C TYR A 131 17.17 -15.82 -4.66
N GLU A 132 17.56 -15.00 -3.69
CA GLU A 132 17.04 -15.00 -2.33
C GLU A 132 15.95 -13.94 -2.18
N TYR A 133 14.78 -14.31 -1.67
CA TYR A 133 13.69 -13.40 -1.30
C TYR A 133 13.15 -13.71 0.10
N THR A 134 12.40 -12.79 0.68
CA THR A 134 11.88 -12.93 2.06
C THR A 134 10.45 -13.44 2.05
N ASP A 135 10.20 -14.63 2.61
CA ASP A 135 8.85 -15.20 2.70
C ASP A 135 7.91 -14.22 3.40
N PRO A 136 6.69 -14.01 2.89
CA PRO A 136 5.79 -13.07 3.50
C PRO A 136 5.33 -13.55 4.86
N THR A 137 5.30 -14.85 5.16
CA THR A 137 4.69 -15.53 6.34
C THR A 137 5.52 -15.45 7.61
N ASP A 138 6.82 -15.74 7.53
CA ASP A 138 7.68 -15.90 8.70
C ASP A 138 9.01 -15.12 8.63
N ASP A 139 9.13 -14.23 7.64
CA ASP A 139 10.35 -13.46 7.34
C ASP A 139 11.58 -14.34 7.03
N SER A 140 11.40 -15.63 6.75
CA SER A 140 12.49 -16.53 6.37
C SER A 140 13.02 -16.20 4.97
N ARG A 141 14.30 -16.48 4.75
CA ARG A 141 14.95 -16.30 3.44
C ARG A 141 14.73 -17.56 2.59
N ILE A 142 14.08 -17.40 1.44
CA ILE A 142 13.83 -18.47 0.48
C ILE A 142 14.72 -18.28 -0.74
N ASN A 143 15.37 -19.37 -1.16
CA ASN A 143 16.22 -19.40 -2.34
C ASN A 143 15.53 -20.07 -3.53
N ILE A 144 15.52 -19.39 -4.66
CA ILE A 144 15.22 -19.95 -5.98
C ILE A 144 16.56 -20.34 -6.61
N TYR A 145 16.69 -21.60 -7.02
CA TYR A 145 17.89 -22.14 -7.66
C TYR A 145 17.60 -22.37 -9.15
N LEU A 146 18.40 -21.74 -10.02
CA LEU A 146 18.32 -21.92 -11.47
C LEU A 146 19.67 -22.38 -12.03
N PRO A 147 19.72 -23.35 -12.95
CA PRO A 147 18.59 -24.19 -13.38
C PRO A 147 18.18 -25.21 -12.30
N ASP A 148 19.10 -25.55 -11.40
CA ASP A 148 18.91 -26.47 -10.28
C ASP A 148 19.95 -26.20 -9.16
N LYS A 149 19.95 -27.03 -8.11
CA LYS A 149 20.88 -26.92 -6.97
C LYS A 149 22.30 -27.42 -7.23
N GLY A 150 22.58 -27.94 -8.43
CA GLY A 150 23.86 -28.52 -8.82
C GLY A 150 24.89 -27.52 -9.34
N ALA A 151 24.53 -26.23 -9.46
CA ALA A 151 25.43 -25.14 -9.83
C ALA A 151 26.62 -25.04 -8.84
N LYS A 152 27.84 -24.96 -9.38
CA LYS A 152 29.09 -24.88 -8.60
C LYS A 152 29.58 -23.44 -8.41
N ASN A 153 29.27 -22.57 -9.36
CA ASN A 153 29.57 -21.15 -9.34
C ASN A 153 28.29 -20.36 -9.69
N PRO A 154 27.27 -20.36 -8.83
CA PRO A 154 26.05 -19.60 -9.09
C PRO A 154 26.28 -18.10 -8.82
N LYS A 155 25.59 -17.25 -9.58
CA LYS A 155 25.44 -15.84 -9.20
C LYS A 155 24.46 -15.74 -8.04
N GLU A 156 24.89 -15.17 -6.92
CA GLU A 156 24.02 -14.94 -5.76
C GLU A 156 23.40 -13.54 -5.84
N VAL A 157 22.08 -13.47 -5.74
CA VAL A 157 21.31 -12.21 -5.73
C VAL A 157 20.42 -12.20 -4.50
N LYS A 158 20.64 -11.21 -3.63
CA LYS A 158 19.78 -10.97 -2.46
C LYS A 158 18.82 -9.85 -2.80
N SER A 159 17.54 -10.19 -2.93
CA SER A 159 16.52 -9.21 -3.25
C SER A 159 16.16 -8.36 -2.03
N VAL A 160 15.79 -7.11 -2.30
CA VAL A 160 15.27 -6.17 -1.32
C VAL A 160 13.83 -5.82 -1.74
N GLY A 161 12.90 -5.91 -0.81
CA GLY A 161 11.49 -5.55 -1.06
C GLY A 161 10.66 -6.60 -1.82
N VAL A 162 11.25 -7.67 -2.32
CA VAL A 162 10.52 -8.78 -2.96
C VAL A 162 10.10 -9.79 -1.91
N ARG A 163 8.78 -9.93 -1.72
CA ARG A 163 8.21 -10.86 -0.73
C ARG A 163 7.34 -11.94 -1.32
N ASN A 164 6.65 -11.70 -2.43
CA ASN A 164 5.82 -12.72 -3.03
C ASN A 164 6.64 -13.62 -3.99
N LYS A 165 6.28 -14.91 -4.02
CA LYS A 165 6.98 -15.92 -4.83
C LYS A 165 6.94 -15.67 -6.34
N TRP A 166 5.89 -15.00 -6.82
CA TRP A 166 5.66 -14.77 -8.25
C TRP A 166 6.60 -13.70 -8.79
N GLN A 167 6.68 -12.56 -8.09
CA GLN A 167 7.64 -11.50 -8.34
C GLN A 167 9.08 -12.02 -8.23
N ALA A 168 9.37 -12.86 -7.24
CA ALA A 168 10.67 -13.51 -7.10
C ALA A 168 11.00 -14.41 -8.31
N HIS A 169 10.03 -15.19 -8.82
CA HIS A 169 10.20 -16.00 -10.03
C HIS A 169 10.52 -15.13 -11.25
N PHE A 170 9.74 -14.08 -11.50
CA PHE A 170 9.96 -13.19 -12.64
C PHE A 170 11.36 -12.54 -12.59
N ASN A 171 11.78 -12.07 -11.41
CA ASN A 171 13.11 -11.50 -11.22
C ASN A 171 14.23 -12.53 -11.43
N ALA A 172 14.11 -13.69 -10.81
CA ALA A 172 15.09 -14.77 -10.93
C ALA A 172 15.28 -15.18 -12.40
N TYR A 173 14.19 -15.45 -13.12
CA TYR A 173 14.30 -15.86 -14.52
C TYR A 173 14.77 -14.74 -15.45
N ARG A 174 14.42 -13.47 -15.22
CA ARG A 174 14.94 -12.38 -16.05
C ARG A 174 16.45 -12.23 -15.90
N ILE A 175 16.97 -12.31 -14.67
CA ILE A 175 18.42 -12.27 -14.41
C ILE A 175 19.10 -13.50 -15.04
N TRP A 176 18.52 -14.68 -14.87
CA TRP A 176 19.05 -15.93 -15.40
C TRP A 176 19.09 -15.95 -16.93
N ASN A 177 18.02 -15.50 -17.59
CA ASN A 177 17.96 -15.42 -19.04
C ASN A 177 18.95 -14.40 -19.59
N LYS A 178 19.13 -13.25 -18.92
CA LYS A 178 20.19 -12.29 -19.28
C LYS A 178 21.58 -12.92 -19.20
N LEU A 179 21.91 -13.62 -18.12
CA LEU A 179 23.19 -14.33 -18.00
C LEU A 179 23.44 -15.29 -19.17
N ARG A 180 22.42 -16.04 -19.59
CA ARG A 180 22.53 -17.07 -20.66
C ARG A 180 22.62 -16.52 -22.07
N PHE A 181 21.88 -15.45 -22.36
CA PHE A 181 21.68 -14.95 -23.71
C PHE A 181 22.45 -13.64 -23.99
N GLN A 182 23.02 -13.00 -22.97
CA GLN A 182 23.96 -11.90 -23.13
C GLN A 182 25.30 -12.44 -23.60
N ARG A 183 25.65 -12.16 -24.86
CA ARG A 183 26.86 -12.67 -25.52
C ARG A 183 27.72 -11.57 -26.12
N LYS A 184 27.15 -10.40 -26.38
CA LYS A 184 27.83 -9.29 -27.04
C LYS A 184 27.75 -8.05 -26.17
N SER A 185 28.87 -7.36 -26.06
CA SER A 185 28.96 -6.01 -25.53
C SER A 185 29.62 -5.11 -26.56
N ILE A 186 29.13 -3.88 -26.70
CA ILE A 186 29.73 -2.87 -27.55
C ILE A 186 29.99 -1.61 -26.73
N THR A 187 31.06 -0.91 -27.07
CA THR A 187 31.39 0.40 -26.51
C THR A 187 31.81 1.34 -27.62
N PHE A 188 31.24 2.54 -27.66
CA PHE A 188 31.60 3.54 -28.67
C PHE A 188 31.30 4.95 -28.16
N ASP A 189 31.99 5.95 -28.71
CA ASP A 189 31.69 7.36 -28.45
C ASP A 189 30.67 7.83 -29.47
N ALA A 190 29.59 8.44 -28.99
CA ALA A 190 28.44 8.87 -29.77
C ALA A 190 28.33 10.40 -29.78
N ALA A 191 27.79 10.94 -30.88
CA ALA A 191 27.47 12.35 -31.03
C ALA A 191 26.40 12.84 -30.01
N PRO A 192 26.17 14.17 -29.88
CA PRO A 192 25.39 14.76 -28.78
C PRO A 192 23.96 14.25 -28.62
N GLU A 193 23.32 13.73 -29.67
CA GLU A 193 21.96 13.16 -29.58
C GLU A 193 21.85 12.01 -28.57
N SER A 194 22.97 11.35 -28.26
CA SER A 194 23.07 10.32 -27.23
C SER A 194 22.70 10.81 -25.81
N GLU A 195 22.65 12.13 -25.57
CA GLU A 195 22.13 12.73 -24.32
C GLU A 195 20.65 12.41 -24.06
N LEU A 196 19.90 12.02 -25.08
CA LEU A 196 18.49 11.64 -24.94
C LEU A 196 18.30 10.21 -24.44
N LEU A 197 19.34 9.38 -24.53
CA LEU A 197 19.26 7.97 -24.14
C LEU A 197 19.15 7.79 -22.62
N VAL A 198 18.29 6.87 -22.22
CA VAL A 198 18.16 6.37 -20.85
C VAL A 198 18.75 4.96 -20.77
N LEU A 199 19.13 4.54 -19.56
CA LEU A 199 19.53 3.14 -19.33
C LEU A 199 18.42 2.19 -19.76
N ARG A 200 18.82 1.05 -20.33
CA ARG A 200 17.95 0.00 -20.88
C ARG A 200 17.15 0.39 -22.12
N ASP A 201 17.38 1.58 -22.68
CA ASP A 201 16.83 1.91 -24.00
C ASP A 201 17.34 0.93 -25.06
N ARG A 202 16.42 0.51 -25.94
CA ARG A 202 16.76 -0.29 -27.11
C ARG A 202 17.25 0.62 -28.22
N ILE A 203 18.52 0.51 -28.58
CA ILE A 203 19.17 1.26 -29.67
C ILE A 203 19.51 0.32 -30.82
N ALA A 204 19.56 0.84 -32.04
CA ALA A 204 20.04 0.09 -33.22
C ALA A 204 21.46 0.57 -33.55
N VAL A 205 22.44 -0.32 -33.60
CA VAL A 205 23.85 0.06 -33.80
C VAL A 205 24.44 -0.71 -34.98
N ALA A 206 24.82 0.03 -36.02
CA ALA A 206 25.49 -0.49 -37.20
C ALA A 206 27.01 -0.58 -36.95
N ASP A 207 27.51 -1.81 -36.83
CA ASP A 207 28.95 -2.09 -36.97
C ASP A 207 29.40 -1.88 -38.42
N TYR A 208 29.99 -0.72 -38.69
CA TYR A 208 30.50 -0.31 -40.01
C TYR A 208 31.72 -1.11 -40.50
N ARG A 209 32.30 -1.96 -39.64
CA ARG A 209 33.47 -2.79 -40.00
C ARG A 209 33.04 -4.09 -40.69
N ASN A 210 31.76 -4.45 -40.58
CA ASN A 210 31.21 -5.59 -41.29
C ASN A 210 30.41 -5.10 -42.52
N GLY A 211 30.56 -5.78 -43.66
CA GLY A 211 29.82 -5.43 -44.88
C GLY A 211 28.32 -5.78 -44.83
N ILE A 212 27.82 -6.22 -43.66
CA ILE A 212 26.42 -6.62 -43.46
C ILE A 212 25.57 -5.36 -43.20
N HIS A 213 26.10 -4.41 -42.43
CA HIS A 213 25.40 -3.18 -42.08
C HIS A 213 25.71 -2.06 -43.08
N GLN A 214 24.83 -1.90 -44.07
CA GLN A 214 25.02 -0.92 -45.14
C GLN A 214 24.35 0.40 -44.74
N SER A 215 25.14 1.38 -44.32
CA SER A 215 24.62 2.57 -43.62
C SER A 215 25.03 3.88 -44.30
N GLY A 216 24.40 4.98 -43.88
CA GLY A 216 24.67 6.31 -44.41
C GLY A 216 23.61 7.32 -44.01
N GLU A 217 23.34 8.27 -44.91
CA GLU A 217 22.28 9.28 -44.78
C GLU A 217 21.43 9.31 -46.06
N VAL A 218 20.17 9.70 -45.91
CA VAL A 218 19.26 9.91 -47.03
C VAL A 218 19.54 11.29 -47.63
N VAL A 219 19.77 11.32 -48.95
CA VAL A 219 20.08 12.54 -49.71
C VAL A 219 18.83 13.15 -50.32
N GLN A 220 17.88 12.30 -50.76
CA GLN A 220 16.67 12.75 -51.43
C GLN A 220 15.56 11.71 -51.30
N GLN A 221 14.30 12.16 -51.31
CA GLN A 221 13.12 11.31 -51.39
C GLN A 221 12.20 11.73 -52.55
N GLU A 222 11.78 10.75 -53.35
CA GLU A 222 10.80 10.88 -54.43
C GLU A 222 9.70 9.83 -54.23
N GLY A 223 8.66 10.17 -53.45
CA GLY A 223 7.62 9.22 -53.06
C GLY A 223 8.19 8.08 -52.19
N LEU A 224 8.17 6.86 -52.73
CA LEU A 224 8.74 5.67 -52.08
C LEU A 224 10.22 5.43 -52.43
N ILE A 225 10.81 6.22 -53.32
CA ILE A 225 12.19 6.06 -53.74
C ILE A 225 13.08 6.95 -52.88
N LEU A 226 14.08 6.37 -52.23
CA LEU A 226 15.13 7.11 -51.54
C LEU A 226 16.42 7.08 -52.34
N THR A 227 17.07 8.23 -52.47
CA THR A 227 18.47 8.35 -52.89
C THR A 227 19.34 8.42 -51.64
N LEU A 228 20.30 7.51 -51.54
CA LEU A 228 21.18 7.31 -50.40
C LEU A 228 22.58 7.85 -50.68
N SER A 229 23.34 8.15 -49.63
CA SER A 229 24.71 8.64 -49.75
C SER A 229 25.73 7.58 -50.15
N HIS A 230 25.42 6.30 -49.95
CA HIS A 230 26.28 5.17 -50.29
C HIS A 230 25.49 4.11 -51.06
N ASP A 231 26.21 3.30 -51.82
CA ASP A 231 25.65 2.15 -52.53
C ASP A 231 25.14 1.09 -51.54
N VAL A 232 24.07 0.39 -51.94
CA VAL A 232 23.51 -0.75 -51.23
C VAL A 232 23.48 -1.96 -52.15
N ASP A 233 24.18 -3.01 -51.75
CA ASP A 233 24.23 -4.28 -52.43
C ASP A 233 23.11 -5.20 -51.92
N PHE A 234 22.24 -5.61 -52.85
CA PHE A 234 21.16 -6.57 -52.62
C PHE A 234 21.53 -7.94 -53.18
N ILE A 235 21.44 -8.98 -52.36
CA ILE A 235 21.66 -10.36 -52.78
C ILE A 235 20.36 -10.95 -53.32
N ALA A 236 20.42 -11.58 -54.50
CA ALA A 236 19.25 -12.21 -55.12
C ALA A 236 18.64 -13.29 -54.21
N GLY A 237 17.30 -13.29 -54.11
CA GLY A 237 16.54 -14.25 -53.28
C GLY A 237 16.53 -13.93 -51.79
N LYS A 238 17.07 -12.78 -51.37
CA LYS A 238 17.02 -12.32 -49.99
C LYS A 238 16.12 -11.08 -49.84
N SER A 239 15.48 -10.98 -48.68
CA SER A 239 14.70 -9.81 -48.27
C SER A 239 15.54 -8.87 -47.42
N TYR A 240 15.25 -7.57 -47.51
CA TYR A 240 15.98 -6.51 -46.82
C TYR A 240 15.01 -5.54 -46.16
N VAL A 241 15.50 -4.92 -45.10
CA VAL A 241 14.82 -3.85 -44.38
C VAL A 241 15.76 -2.66 -44.22
N ILE A 242 15.18 -1.47 -44.21
CA ILE A 242 15.87 -0.21 -43.89
C ILE A 242 15.37 0.33 -42.57
N TYR A 243 16.30 0.69 -41.70
CA TYR A 243 16.07 1.46 -40.48
C TYR A 243 16.30 2.94 -40.82
N LEU A 244 15.31 3.79 -40.52
CA LEU A 244 15.38 5.24 -40.72
C LEU A 244 15.23 5.95 -39.38
N GLN A 245 16.18 6.81 -39.03
CA GLN A 245 16.06 7.68 -37.87
C GLN A 245 15.14 8.86 -38.18
N MET A 246 13.96 8.89 -37.57
CA MET A 246 12.96 9.91 -37.77
C MET A 246 13.30 11.20 -36.99
N GLY A 247 12.71 12.31 -37.42
CA GLY A 247 12.96 13.63 -36.83
C GLY A 247 12.51 13.78 -35.37
N ASP A 248 11.59 12.93 -34.92
CA ASP A 248 11.06 12.85 -33.56
C ASP A 248 11.88 11.93 -32.63
N GLY A 249 12.96 11.33 -33.16
CA GLY A 249 13.81 10.40 -32.42
C GLY A 249 13.46 8.93 -32.64
N THR A 250 12.31 8.59 -33.20
CA THR A 250 11.93 7.17 -33.41
C THR A 250 12.72 6.53 -34.55
N VAL A 251 12.92 5.22 -34.50
CA VAL A 251 13.49 4.46 -35.63
C VAL A 251 12.37 3.72 -36.36
N ASP A 252 12.17 4.05 -37.64
CA ASP A 252 11.18 3.39 -38.49
C ASP A 252 11.81 2.23 -39.26
N LEU A 253 11.16 1.07 -39.23
CA LEU A 253 11.60 -0.16 -39.91
C LEU A 253 10.70 -0.46 -41.10
N ILE A 254 11.29 -0.46 -42.31
CA ILE A 254 10.53 -0.57 -43.56
C ILE A 254 11.15 -1.64 -44.48
N PRO A 255 10.35 -2.57 -45.05
CA PRO A 255 10.83 -3.46 -46.10
C PRO A 255 11.34 -2.65 -47.30
N VAL A 256 12.47 -3.05 -47.89
CA VAL A 256 13.13 -2.28 -48.94
C VAL A 256 13.61 -3.17 -50.08
N THR A 257 13.53 -2.65 -51.29
CA THR A 257 14.01 -3.32 -52.51
C THR A 257 14.97 -2.43 -53.29
N ALA A 258 15.75 -3.02 -54.19
CA ALA A 258 16.68 -2.29 -55.04
C ALA A 258 15.94 -1.32 -55.97
N GLY A 259 16.44 -0.09 -56.08
CA GLY A 259 15.94 0.91 -57.02
C GLY A 259 16.64 0.86 -58.38
N SER A 260 16.52 1.94 -59.14
CA SER A 260 17.09 2.03 -60.49
C SER A 260 18.62 2.17 -60.53
N ALA A 261 19.26 2.42 -59.39
CA ALA A 261 20.71 2.57 -59.22
C ALA A 261 21.12 1.99 -57.86
N LYS A 262 22.41 1.70 -57.67
CA LYS A 262 22.92 1.06 -56.44
C LYS A 262 22.69 1.89 -55.17
N ASN A 263 22.70 3.21 -55.27
CA ASN A 263 22.39 4.11 -54.16
C ASN A 263 20.91 4.51 -54.10
N LYS A 264 20.03 3.88 -54.90
CA LYS A 264 18.59 4.12 -54.87
C LYS A 264 17.87 2.89 -54.36
N VAL A 265 16.92 3.11 -53.46
CA VAL A 265 16.11 2.04 -52.88
C VAL A 265 14.63 2.38 -52.95
N VAL A 266 13.77 1.37 -53.02
CA VAL A 266 12.31 1.51 -53.05
C VAL A 266 11.73 0.95 -51.76
N LEU A 267 11.08 1.83 -51.00
CA LEU A 267 10.40 1.50 -49.75
C LEU A 267 9.09 0.75 -50.00
N GLY A 268 8.77 -0.24 -49.16
CA GLY A 268 7.49 -0.96 -49.20
C GLY A 268 6.30 -0.11 -48.72
N ARG A 269 6.56 0.94 -47.94
CA ARG A 269 5.58 1.95 -47.52
C ARG A 269 6.25 3.30 -47.27
N LEU A 270 5.46 4.37 -47.19
CA LEU A 270 5.97 5.66 -46.75
C LEU A 270 6.50 5.58 -45.30
N PRO A 271 7.56 6.33 -44.97
CA PRO A 271 7.99 6.50 -43.58
C PRO A 271 6.88 7.09 -42.72
N ASN A 272 6.88 6.76 -41.44
CA ASN A 272 5.85 7.21 -40.48
C ASN A 272 5.90 8.71 -40.15
N GLY A 273 6.90 9.44 -40.66
CA GLY A 273 7.06 10.87 -40.50
C GLY A 273 7.85 11.47 -41.67
N ALA A 274 7.96 12.79 -41.70
CA ALA A 274 8.77 13.47 -42.70
C ALA A 274 10.26 13.22 -42.45
N LEU A 275 11.02 12.92 -43.52
CA LEU A 275 12.47 12.82 -43.46
C LEU A 275 13.08 14.22 -43.36
N LYS A 276 14.09 14.37 -42.51
CA LYS A 276 14.98 15.54 -42.47
C LYS A 276 15.98 15.43 -43.60
N LEU A 277 15.85 16.33 -44.58
CA LEU A 277 16.62 16.37 -45.82
C LEU A 277 16.97 17.81 -46.22
N SER A 278 16.55 18.80 -45.43
CA SER A 278 16.79 20.21 -45.75
C SER A 278 18.25 20.55 -45.49
N PRO A 279 18.90 21.39 -46.33
CA PRO A 279 20.20 21.97 -45.99
C PRO A 279 20.21 22.77 -44.68
N ASP A 280 19.03 23.22 -44.23
CA ASP A 280 18.86 23.91 -42.94
C ASP A 280 18.76 22.93 -41.74
N ASP A 281 18.57 21.63 -42.01
CA ASP A 281 18.61 20.61 -40.96
C ASP A 281 20.07 20.34 -40.59
N PHE A 282 20.43 20.49 -39.30
CA PHE A 282 21.80 20.23 -38.82
C PHE A 282 22.24 18.76 -39.00
N VAL A 283 21.28 17.82 -39.11
CA VAL A 283 21.53 16.39 -39.29
C VAL A 283 20.47 15.81 -40.23
N ASN A 284 20.90 15.24 -41.36
CA ASN A 284 20.04 14.50 -42.28
C ASN A 284 19.55 13.19 -41.65
N THR A 285 18.45 12.67 -42.19
CA THR A 285 17.94 11.35 -41.79
C THR A 285 18.98 10.28 -42.08
N ILE A 286 19.50 9.64 -41.03
CA ILE A 286 20.44 8.52 -41.15
C ILE A 286 19.71 7.20 -41.39
N TYR A 287 20.38 6.28 -42.07
CA TYR A 287 19.85 4.96 -42.38
C TYR A 287 20.82 3.81 -42.09
N THR A 288 20.26 2.62 -41.96
CA THR A 288 20.99 1.34 -42.05
C THR A 288 20.13 0.31 -42.76
N VAL A 289 20.65 -0.28 -43.83
CA VAL A 289 20.03 -1.39 -44.57
C VAL A 289 20.69 -2.70 -44.15
N VAL A 290 19.86 -3.68 -43.82
CA VAL A 290 20.30 -5.04 -43.46
C VAL A 290 19.40 -6.08 -44.11
N ASN A 291 19.97 -7.28 -44.26
CA ASN A 291 19.22 -8.46 -44.64
C ASN A 291 18.25 -8.88 -43.52
N ASP A 292 17.09 -9.42 -43.87
CA ASP A 292 16.12 -9.94 -42.89
C ASP A 292 16.71 -11.01 -41.96
N ASP A 293 17.63 -11.85 -42.47
CA ASP A 293 18.31 -12.89 -41.67
C ASP A 293 19.25 -12.29 -40.62
N THR A 294 19.73 -11.06 -40.84
CA THR A 294 20.69 -10.39 -39.96
C THR A 294 20.07 -9.22 -39.21
N LYS A 295 18.78 -8.91 -39.37
CA LYS A 295 18.16 -7.74 -38.70
C LYS A 295 18.29 -7.77 -37.17
N GLY A 296 18.38 -8.97 -36.58
CA GLY A 296 18.62 -9.15 -35.15
C GLY A 296 20.03 -8.79 -34.66
N SER A 297 20.97 -8.42 -35.54
CA SER A 297 22.33 -8.01 -35.15
C SER A 297 22.46 -6.53 -34.77
N LEU A 298 21.47 -5.70 -35.11
CA LEU A 298 21.47 -4.25 -34.84
C LEU A 298 20.99 -3.88 -33.43
N PRO A 299 19.97 -4.53 -32.83
CA PRO A 299 19.44 -4.05 -31.56
C PRO A 299 20.35 -4.35 -30.36
N TYR A 300 20.61 -3.33 -29.54
CA TYR A 300 21.32 -3.39 -28.26
C TYR A 300 20.53 -2.67 -27.17
N LEU A 301 20.75 -3.01 -25.92
CA LEU A 301 20.23 -2.32 -24.74
C LEU A 301 21.35 -1.48 -24.11
N VAL A 302 21.08 -0.20 -23.85
CA VAL A 302 22.03 0.70 -23.19
C VAL A 302 22.30 0.19 -21.76
N ALA A 303 23.55 -0.17 -21.47
CA ALA A 303 23.98 -0.60 -20.14
C ALA A 303 24.63 0.54 -19.35
N LYS A 304 25.32 1.45 -20.05
CA LYS A 304 25.99 2.61 -19.44
C LYS A 304 26.08 3.77 -20.43
N ARG A 305 26.02 4.99 -19.91
CA ARG A 305 26.32 6.23 -20.63
C ARG A 305 27.18 7.12 -19.75
N GLU A 306 28.31 7.56 -20.28
CA GLU A 306 29.24 8.46 -19.59
C GLU A 306 29.64 9.62 -20.51
N PRO A 307 29.76 10.85 -20.00
CA PRO A 307 30.32 11.95 -20.78
C PRO A 307 31.77 11.63 -21.16
N ALA A 308 32.07 11.67 -22.46
CA ALA A 308 33.44 11.51 -22.96
C ALA A 308 34.13 12.88 -23.07
N ASP A 309 33.42 13.85 -23.65
CA ASP A 309 33.80 15.27 -23.69
C ASP A 309 32.56 16.18 -23.68
N GLN A 310 32.70 17.45 -24.07
CA GLN A 310 31.59 18.42 -24.07
C GLN A 310 30.51 18.13 -25.14
N PHE A 311 30.82 17.33 -26.15
CA PHE A 311 29.93 17.08 -27.31
C PHE A 311 29.81 15.59 -27.67
N SER A 312 30.21 14.68 -26.77
CA SER A 312 30.11 13.25 -27.01
C SER A 312 29.95 12.46 -25.71
N ASN A 313 29.30 11.30 -25.82
CA ASN A 313 29.11 10.37 -24.72
C ASN A 313 29.63 8.99 -25.11
N THR A 314 30.37 8.35 -24.19
CA THR A 314 30.70 6.93 -24.30
C THR A 314 29.47 6.09 -23.94
N ILE A 315 29.01 5.30 -24.89
CA ILE A 315 27.88 4.36 -24.73
C ILE A 315 28.43 2.96 -24.58
N THR A 316 28.02 2.25 -23.55
CA THR A 316 28.19 0.79 -23.44
C THR A 316 26.83 0.12 -23.53
N ALA A 317 26.71 -0.87 -24.41
CA ALA A 317 25.44 -1.55 -24.66
C ALA A 317 25.63 -3.06 -24.81
N ILE A 318 24.64 -3.83 -24.37
CA ILE A 318 24.61 -5.29 -24.45
C ILE A 318 23.63 -5.74 -25.53
N ASN A 319 23.81 -6.92 -26.14
CA ASN A 319 22.85 -7.36 -27.16
C ASN A 319 21.41 -7.39 -26.63
N TYR A 320 20.47 -6.91 -27.42
CA TYR A 320 19.05 -7.16 -27.17
C TYR A 320 18.72 -8.59 -27.62
N ASP A 321 18.02 -9.33 -26.77
CA ASP A 321 17.53 -10.66 -27.09
C ASP A 321 16.13 -10.81 -26.46
N GLU A 322 15.13 -11.15 -27.27
CA GLU A 322 13.76 -11.38 -26.78
C GLU A 322 13.72 -12.47 -25.70
N ARG A 323 14.70 -13.37 -25.70
CA ARG A 323 14.75 -14.47 -24.73
C ARG A 323 15.09 -14.03 -23.32
N TYR A 324 15.50 -12.77 -23.11
CA TYR A 324 15.59 -12.19 -21.76
C TYR A 324 14.25 -12.23 -21.02
N TYR A 325 13.15 -12.24 -21.77
CA TYR A 325 11.78 -12.06 -21.27
C TYR A 325 10.94 -13.35 -21.33
N LEU A 326 11.54 -14.52 -21.60
CA LEU A 326 10.82 -15.80 -21.84
C LEU A 326 9.81 -16.16 -20.74
N ASN A 327 10.16 -15.88 -19.49
CA ASN A 327 9.43 -16.33 -18.31
C ASN A 327 8.58 -15.22 -17.69
N ASP A 328 8.55 -14.04 -18.31
CA ASP A 328 7.78 -12.90 -17.84
C ASP A 328 6.27 -13.17 -17.85
N LYS A 329 5.88 -14.17 -18.64
CA LYS A 329 4.49 -14.51 -18.93
C LYS A 329 4.06 -15.85 -18.33
N ASP A 330 4.91 -16.48 -17.50
CA ASP A 330 4.64 -17.79 -16.92
C ASP A 330 3.35 -17.82 -16.07
N PHE A 331 2.85 -16.66 -15.62
CA PHE A 331 1.68 -16.54 -14.75
C PHE A 331 0.66 -15.45 -15.18
N ILE A 332 0.50 -15.18 -16.49
CA ILE A 332 -0.52 -14.20 -16.99
C ILE A 332 -1.95 -14.67 -16.70
N ASP A 333 -2.24 -15.96 -16.85
CA ASP A 333 -3.53 -16.53 -16.46
C ASP A 333 -3.48 -16.83 -14.97
N VAL A 334 -3.69 -15.79 -14.16
CA VAL A 334 -3.59 -15.83 -12.68
C VAL A 334 -4.36 -17.06 -12.16
N PRO A 335 -3.68 -18.09 -11.63
CA PRO A 335 -4.32 -18.94 -10.64
C PRO A 335 -4.72 -17.98 -9.53
N VAL A 336 -6.00 -17.97 -9.15
CA VAL A 336 -6.44 -17.24 -7.95
C VAL A 336 -5.38 -17.50 -6.88
N ASP A 337 -4.79 -16.42 -6.35
CA ASP A 337 -3.84 -16.58 -5.28
C ASP A 337 -4.63 -17.12 -4.08
N ASP A 338 -4.73 -18.43 -3.96
CA ASP A 338 -5.51 -19.10 -2.93
C ASP A 338 -4.82 -18.97 -1.56
N SER A 339 -3.62 -18.35 -1.50
CA SER A 339 -2.98 -18.08 -0.23
C SER A 339 -3.88 -17.19 0.63
N PRO A 340 -3.93 -17.40 1.95
CA PRO A 340 -4.73 -16.53 2.79
C PRO A 340 -4.15 -15.11 2.85
N ILE A 341 -5.03 -14.11 2.91
CA ILE A 341 -4.68 -12.75 3.28
C ILE A 341 -4.51 -12.70 4.79
N TYR A 342 -3.30 -12.37 5.26
CA TYR A 342 -2.96 -12.36 6.68
C TYR A 342 -3.08 -10.97 7.32
N ILE A 343 -3.80 -10.88 8.44
CA ILE A 343 -3.89 -9.71 9.30
C ILE A 343 -3.01 -9.96 10.53
N ARG A 344 -1.87 -9.28 10.62
CA ARG A 344 -0.77 -9.65 11.54
C ARG A 344 -0.48 -8.66 12.64
N TYR A 345 -0.99 -7.45 12.52
CA TYR A 345 -0.77 -6.38 13.47
C TYR A 345 -2.11 -5.91 14.00
N ASP A 346 -2.06 -5.15 15.10
CA ASP A 346 -3.23 -4.51 15.65
C ASP A 346 -3.80 -3.52 14.64
N GLN A 347 -5.12 -3.58 14.43
CA GLN A 347 -5.82 -2.81 13.41
C GLN A 347 -7.22 -2.42 13.91
N LEU A 348 -7.79 -1.38 13.32
CA LEU A 348 -9.15 -0.95 13.59
C LEU A 348 -10.01 -1.04 12.34
N ASP A 349 -11.30 -1.36 12.52
CA ASP A 349 -12.37 -1.22 11.53
C ASP A 349 -12.06 -1.86 10.16
N ILE A 350 -11.67 -3.13 10.15
CA ILE A 350 -11.29 -3.82 8.91
C ILE A 350 -12.51 -4.09 8.04
N ASN A 351 -12.42 -3.78 6.74
CA ASN A 351 -13.34 -4.24 5.72
C ASN A 351 -12.68 -5.29 4.82
N LEU A 352 -13.16 -6.54 4.84
CA LEU A 352 -12.49 -7.65 4.14
C LEU A 352 -12.51 -7.50 2.62
N ALA A 353 -13.63 -7.06 2.04
CA ALA A 353 -13.73 -6.84 0.60
C ALA A 353 -12.76 -5.73 0.13
N ARG A 354 -12.66 -4.64 0.89
CA ARG A 354 -11.69 -3.57 0.61
C ARG A 354 -10.25 -4.02 0.81
N LEU A 355 -9.99 -4.81 1.85
CA LEU A 355 -8.66 -5.38 2.11
C LEU A 355 -8.21 -6.26 0.95
N TYR A 356 -9.11 -7.11 0.44
CA TYR A 356 -8.84 -7.89 -0.77
C TYR A 356 -8.53 -6.96 -1.95
N GLN A 357 -9.35 -5.94 -2.17
CA GLN A 357 -9.17 -5.03 -3.29
C GLN A 357 -7.84 -4.29 -3.28
N MET A 358 -7.38 -3.90 -2.08
CA MET A 358 -6.10 -3.24 -1.90
C MET A 358 -4.91 -4.17 -2.16
N GLN A 359 -5.01 -5.45 -1.80
CA GLN A 359 -3.91 -6.41 -1.94
C GLN A 359 -3.91 -7.15 -3.30
N ARG A 360 -5.08 -7.31 -3.91
CA ARG A 360 -5.28 -8.23 -5.05
C ARG A 360 -6.09 -7.65 -6.21
N GLY A 361 -6.59 -6.42 -6.10
CA GLY A 361 -7.38 -5.78 -7.16
C GLY A 361 -8.84 -6.25 -7.18
N ASP A 362 -9.43 -6.39 -8.36
CA ASP A 362 -10.88 -6.66 -8.45
C ASP A 362 -11.32 -7.95 -7.75
N LEU A 363 -12.52 -7.93 -7.17
CA LEU A 363 -13.09 -9.06 -6.46
C LEU A 363 -13.43 -10.19 -7.45
N PRO A 364 -12.96 -11.44 -7.22
CA PRO A 364 -13.33 -12.58 -8.04
C PRO A 364 -14.85 -12.81 -7.97
N THR A 365 -15.46 -13.13 -9.11
CA THR A 365 -16.91 -13.38 -9.18
C THR A 365 -17.30 -14.75 -8.63
N THR A 366 -16.37 -15.71 -8.64
CA THR A 366 -16.54 -17.10 -8.17
C THR A 366 -15.23 -17.62 -7.55
N GLY A 367 -15.28 -18.70 -6.78
CA GLY A 367 -14.11 -19.34 -6.16
C GLY A 367 -14.14 -19.25 -4.64
N GLU A 368 -12.98 -19.45 -4.01
CA GLU A 368 -12.81 -19.30 -2.56
C GLU A 368 -11.69 -18.30 -2.26
N ILE A 369 -11.90 -17.46 -1.25
CA ILE A 369 -10.88 -16.55 -0.74
C ILE A 369 -10.75 -16.74 0.77
N SER A 370 -9.54 -16.58 1.30
CA SER A 370 -9.25 -16.85 2.71
C SER A 370 -8.60 -15.64 3.37
N PHE A 371 -9.04 -15.32 4.58
CA PHE A 371 -8.45 -14.33 5.48
C PHE A 371 -8.06 -14.99 6.79
N VAL A 372 -6.91 -14.62 7.34
CA VAL A 372 -6.41 -15.15 8.62
C VAL A 372 -6.02 -13.98 9.52
N VAL A 373 -6.69 -13.85 10.66
CA VAL A 373 -6.23 -12.99 11.76
C VAL A 373 -5.22 -13.80 12.57
N GLU A 374 -3.95 -13.43 12.49
CA GLU A 374 -2.85 -14.19 13.09
C GLU A 374 -2.83 -14.12 14.61
N ALA A 375 -2.19 -15.13 15.21
CA ALA A 375 -2.02 -15.17 16.66
C ALA A 375 -1.22 -13.94 17.13
N GLY A 376 -1.72 -13.28 18.19
CA GLY A 376 -1.11 -12.06 18.73
C GLY A 376 -1.66 -10.74 18.15
N ALA A 377 -2.39 -10.77 17.04
CA ALA A 377 -3.04 -9.56 16.49
C ALA A 377 -4.37 -9.26 17.20
N LEU A 378 -4.62 -7.99 17.52
CA LEU A 378 -5.90 -7.46 17.99
C LEU A 378 -6.55 -6.59 16.91
N VAL A 379 -7.64 -7.09 16.32
CA VAL A 379 -8.54 -6.29 15.48
C VAL A 379 -9.66 -5.75 16.35
N SER A 380 -9.78 -4.43 16.45
CA SER A 380 -10.80 -3.77 17.27
C SER A 380 -11.61 -2.76 16.45
N SER A 381 -12.58 -2.12 17.08
CA SER A 381 -13.36 -1.05 16.44
C SER A 381 -13.02 0.31 17.03
N SER A 382 -13.11 1.36 16.21
CA SER A 382 -12.89 2.73 16.66
C SER A 382 -14.09 3.32 17.40
N SER A 383 -15.30 2.75 17.24
CA SER A 383 -16.55 3.34 17.75
C SER A 383 -17.59 2.31 18.23
N SER A 384 -18.19 2.60 19.38
CA SER A 384 -19.34 1.89 19.94
C SER A 384 -20.58 2.78 19.94
N TYR A 385 -21.76 2.18 19.89
CA TYR A 385 -23.01 2.93 19.78
C TYR A 385 -23.25 3.81 21.00
N ARG A 386 -23.49 5.10 20.74
CA ARG A 386 -23.91 6.05 21.77
C ARG A 386 -24.87 7.08 21.17
N PRO A 387 -26.11 7.23 21.68
CA PRO A 387 -26.97 8.34 21.27
C PRO A 387 -26.38 9.68 21.74
N GLU A 388 -26.83 10.76 21.13
CA GLU A 388 -26.53 12.10 21.65
C GLU A 388 -26.98 12.16 23.11
N THR A 389 -26.06 12.51 23.99
CA THR A 389 -26.29 12.50 25.42
C THR A 389 -26.00 13.87 25.98
N ARG A 390 -26.93 14.37 26.79
CA ARG A 390 -26.87 15.70 27.38
C ARG A 390 -26.65 15.61 28.89
N MET A 391 -25.83 16.51 29.41
CA MET A 391 -25.54 16.70 30.82
C MET A 391 -25.78 18.16 31.19
N VAL A 392 -26.35 18.41 32.38
CA VAL A 392 -26.64 19.76 32.89
C VAL A 392 -25.97 19.94 34.25
N TYR A 393 -25.42 21.13 34.48
CA TYR A 393 -24.81 21.54 35.74
C TYR A 393 -25.43 22.86 36.23
N LYS A 394 -25.92 22.88 37.47
CA LYS A 394 -26.46 24.06 38.16
C LYS A 394 -26.22 23.99 39.67
N PHE A 395 -25.26 24.78 40.13
CA PHE A 395 -24.68 24.66 41.47
C PHE A 395 -25.59 25.13 42.62
N ASP A 396 -26.15 26.34 42.52
CA ASP A 396 -26.82 26.99 43.63
C ASP A 396 -28.22 27.51 43.24
N TYR A 397 -28.97 27.94 44.26
CA TYR A 397 -30.28 28.55 44.11
C TYR A 397 -30.20 29.99 43.56
N ASN A 398 -29.01 30.60 43.53
CA ASN A 398 -28.77 31.98 43.12
C ASN A 398 -28.13 32.13 41.73
N ASN A 399 -27.95 31.02 40.99
CA ASN A 399 -27.40 30.96 39.63
C ASN A 399 -25.91 31.38 39.52
N SER A 400 -25.09 31.03 40.52
CA SER A 400 -23.65 31.28 40.60
C SER A 400 -22.85 30.00 40.91
N PRO A 401 -22.11 29.42 39.94
CA PRO A 401 -22.01 29.85 38.55
C PRO A 401 -23.29 29.61 37.74
N ALA A 402 -23.43 30.34 36.62
CA ALA A 402 -24.54 30.16 35.70
C ALA A 402 -24.66 28.71 35.22
N LYS A 403 -25.91 28.25 35.01
CA LYS A 403 -26.23 26.95 34.44
C LYS A 403 -25.35 26.65 33.22
N ARG A 404 -24.78 25.44 33.17
CA ARG A 404 -24.03 24.93 32.01
C ARG A 404 -24.68 23.68 31.47
N GLU A 405 -24.62 23.54 30.16
CA GLU A 405 -25.11 22.37 29.44
C GLU A 405 -23.97 21.82 28.58
N TYR A 406 -23.79 20.51 28.64
CA TYR A 406 -22.77 19.78 27.91
C TYR A 406 -23.47 18.75 27.04
N ILE A 407 -23.32 18.90 25.73
CA ILE A 407 -23.87 17.98 24.74
C ILE A 407 -22.72 17.11 24.26
N VAL A 408 -22.88 15.81 24.42
CA VAL A 408 -21.94 14.84 23.86
C VAL A 408 -22.56 14.25 22.60
N PRO A 409 -21.93 14.45 21.42
CA PRO A 409 -22.52 14.08 20.14
C PRO A 409 -22.76 12.57 20.07
N ALA A 410 -23.69 12.15 19.21
CA ALA A 410 -23.91 10.73 18.95
C ALA A 410 -22.66 10.07 18.33
N ALA A 411 -22.47 8.78 18.57
CA ALA A 411 -21.47 7.94 17.94
C ALA A 411 -22.14 6.70 17.32
N THR A 412 -21.73 6.34 16.11
CA THR A 412 -22.26 5.19 15.39
C THR A 412 -21.57 3.90 15.84
N GLU A 413 -22.28 2.78 15.77
CA GLU A 413 -21.68 1.47 16.02
C GLU A 413 -20.83 1.06 14.83
N LEU A 414 -19.56 0.73 15.04
CA LEU A 414 -18.70 0.14 14.03
C LEU A 414 -18.24 -1.25 14.50
N PRO A 415 -18.31 -2.29 13.66
CA PRO A 415 -17.78 -3.61 13.98
C PRO A 415 -16.24 -3.60 13.89
N ALA A 416 -15.57 -4.51 14.61
CA ALA A 416 -14.12 -4.66 14.42
C ALA A 416 -13.76 -5.19 13.02
N ILE A 417 -14.57 -6.10 12.49
CA ILE A 417 -14.52 -6.55 11.09
C ILE A 417 -15.89 -6.39 10.44
N ASP A 418 -15.97 -5.73 9.30
CA ASP A 418 -17.07 -5.81 8.34
C ASP A 418 -16.61 -6.70 7.17
N THR A 419 -17.41 -7.68 6.76
CA THR A 419 -17.07 -8.44 5.54
C THR A 419 -17.05 -7.55 4.30
N GLY A 420 -17.86 -6.50 4.28
CA GLY A 420 -18.12 -5.72 3.07
C GLY A 420 -19.01 -6.48 2.08
N GLU A 421 -19.09 -5.95 0.86
CA GLU A 421 -19.93 -6.48 -0.22
C GLU A 421 -19.07 -7.35 -1.15
N PHE A 422 -19.25 -8.67 -1.09
CA PHE A 422 -18.62 -9.62 -2.01
C PHE A 422 -19.61 -10.08 -3.09
N PRO A 423 -19.12 -10.51 -4.27
CA PRO A 423 -19.95 -11.20 -5.24
C PRO A 423 -20.68 -12.39 -4.59
N PRO A 424 -21.98 -12.60 -4.88
CA PRO A 424 -22.83 -13.53 -4.14
C PRO A 424 -22.37 -14.98 -4.25
N ASP A 425 -21.66 -15.32 -5.33
CA ASP A 425 -21.21 -16.68 -5.59
C ASP A 425 -19.84 -17.04 -5.02
N LEU A 426 -19.07 -16.05 -4.57
CA LEU A 426 -17.75 -16.23 -3.97
C LEU A 426 -17.87 -16.84 -2.57
N VAL A 427 -17.03 -17.80 -2.22
CA VAL A 427 -16.92 -18.32 -0.84
C VAL A 427 -15.85 -17.53 -0.10
N VAL A 428 -16.17 -17.06 1.10
CA VAL A 428 -15.23 -16.29 1.93
C VAL A 428 -14.92 -17.09 3.19
N ASN A 429 -13.65 -17.41 3.41
CA ASN A 429 -13.18 -18.11 4.61
C ASN A 429 -12.50 -17.08 5.53
N LEU A 430 -12.96 -16.93 6.77
CA LEU A 430 -12.33 -16.09 7.79
C LEU A 430 -11.88 -16.98 8.95
N THR A 431 -10.55 -17.07 9.15
CA THR A 431 -9.94 -17.78 10.27
C THR A 431 -9.41 -16.80 11.30
N ILE A 432 -9.81 -16.96 12.56
CA ILE A 432 -9.40 -16.08 13.67
C ILE A 432 -8.53 -16.86 14.65
N LYS A 433 -7.22 -16.61 14.63
CA LYS A 433 -6.24 -17.09 15.61
C LYS A 433 -5.86 -16.04 16.65
N GLY A 434 -5.96 -14.76 16.29
CA GLY A 434 -5.80 -13.62 17.20
C GLY A 434 -7.09 -13.24 17.94
N ALA A 435 -7.26 -11.96 18.23
CA ALA A 435 -8.44 -11.39 18.87
C ALA A 435 -9.17 -10.44 17.92
N VAL A 436 -10.46 -10.64 17.73
CA VAL A 436 -11.36 -9.74 17.00
C VAL A 436 -12.44 -9.28 17.97
N VAL A 437 -12.35 -8.04 18.45
CA VAL A 437 -13.19 -7.58 19.55
C VAL A 437 -13.72 -6.19 19.26
N GLY A 438 -15.04 -6.05 19.15
CA GLY A 438 -15.62 -4.72 18.96
C GLY A 438 -15.35 -3.80 20.16
N ARG A 439 -15.30 -2.49 19.93
CA ARG A 439 -15.00 -1.50 20.98
C ARG A 439 -15.91 -1.65 22.19
N GLY A 440 -15.36 -1.52 23.39
CA GLY A 440 -16.13 -1.47 24.61
C GLY A 440 -17.07 -0.27 24.67
N GLY A 441 -18.19 -0.45 25.35
CA GLY A 441 -19.20 0.58 25.54
C GLY A 441 -18.71 1.64 26.52
N ASP A 442 -19.05 2.89 26.22
CA ASP A 442 -18.74 4.00 27.11
C ASP A 442 -19.49 3.85 28.45
N GLY A 443 -18.89 4.31 29.54
CA GLY A 443 -19.53 4.37 30.84
C GLY A 443 -20.73 5.33 30.85
N GLY A 444 -21.71 5.09 31.72
CA GLY A 444 -22.88 5.98 31.80
C GLY A 444 -22.46 7.40 32.17
N LEU A 445 -23.02 8.40 31.47
CA LEU A 445 -22.82 9.82 31.77
C LEU A 445 -23.78 10.26 32.88
N PRO A 446 -23.33 10.68 34.06
CA PRO A 446 -24.23 11.11 35.14
C PRO A 446 -24.84 12.48 34.80
N HIS A 447 -25.81 12.91 35.61
CA HIS A 447 -26.12 14.33 35.71
C HIS A 447 -25.00 15.03 36.52
N LEU A 448 -24.91 16.37 36.51
CA LEU A 448 -24.12 17.08 37.52
C LEU A 448 -25.06 17.84 38.45
N ALA A 449 -24.53 18.34 39.57
CA ALA A 449 -25.31 18.97 40.63
C ALA A 449 -26.41 19.90 40.14
N PHE A 450 -27.59 19.77 40.73
CA PHE A 450 -28.79 20.48 40.32
C PHE A 450 -29.57 20.98 41.54
N GLY A 451 -29.23 22.19 41.98
CA GLY A 451 -29.89 22.90 43.07
C GLY A 451 -31.07 23.76 42.61
N ALA A 452 -32.14 23.16 42.07
CA ALA A 452 -33.33 23.91 41.62
C ALA A 452 -34.66 23.30 42.08
N TRP A 453 -35.71 24.13 42.07
CA TRP A 453 -37.09 23.75 42.43
C TRP A 453 -37.74 22.85 41.39
N SER A 454 -38.85 22.19 41.76
CA SER A 454 -39.65 21.36 40.84
C SER A 454 -40.22 22.11 39.64
N THR A 455 -40.17 23.44 39.67
CA THR A 455 -40.59 24.34 38.60
C THR A 455 -39.49 24.61 37.56
N ASP A 456 -38.25 24.16 37.78
CA ASP A 456 -37.17 24.30 36.80
C ASP A 456 -37.41 23.31 35.63
N PRO A 457 -37.33 23.75 34.35
CA PRO A 457 -37.55 22.89 33.20
C PRO A 457 -36.71 21.61 33.18
N ASP A 458 -35.50 21.63 33.78
CA ASP A 458 -34.60 20.48 33.81
C ASP A 458 -34.75 19.60 35.06
N TYR A 459 -35.64 19.96 35.99
CA TYR A 459 -35.84 19.20 37.23
C TYR A 459 -36.28 17.75 36.98
N ASN A 460 -37.16 17.53 36.00
CA ASN A 460 -37.56 16.17 35.63
C ASN A 460 -36.48 15.46 34.80
N PHE A 461 -35.68 16.21 34.04
CA PHE A 461 -34.57 15.66 33.27
C PHE A 461 -33.51 15.06 34.20
N THR A 462 -33.15 15.72 35.31
CA THR A 462 -32.17 15.20 36.28
C THR A 462 -32.65 13.99 37.08
N LYS A 463 -33.94 13.64 37.00
CA LYS A 463 -34.53 12.41 37.55
C LYS A 463 -34.43 11.19 36.64
N THR A 464 -33.97 11.39 35.40
CA THR A 464 -33.87 10.29 34.44
C THR A 464 -32.65 9.42 34.72
N ARG A 465 -32.82 8.11 34.60
CA ARG A 465 -31.75 7.12 34.77
C ARG A 465 -30.63 7.34 33.75
N ARG A 466 -29.39 6.97 34.11
CA ARG A 466 -28.18 7.09 33.27
C ARG A 466 -27.44 5.75 33.21
N ASP A 467 -27.78 4.99 32.19
CA ASP A 467 -27.23 3.66 31.94
C ASP A 467 -25.87 3.76 31.23
N GLY A 468 -25.06 2.70 31.33
CA GLY A 468 -23.88 2.53 30.48
C GLY A 468 -24.26 2.30 29.02
N PHE A 469 -23.28 2.38 28.12
CA PHE A 469 -23.49 2.18 26.69
C PHE A 469 -23.08 0.77 26.24
N GLN A 470 -23.62 0.35 25.10
CA GLN A 470 -23.38 -0.96 24.51
C GLN A 470 -21.97 -1.03 23.91
N GLY A 471 -21.30 -2.18 24.05
CA GLY A 471 -20.08 -2.45 23.29
C GLY A 471 -20.39 -2.85 21.84
N ALA A 472 -19.52 -2.50 20.92
CA ALA A 472 -19.67 -2.80 19.49
C ALA A 472 -19.45 -4.29 19.19
N PRO A 473 -20.02 -4.84 18.11
CA PRO A 473 -19.81 -6.23 17.69
C PRO A 473 -18.39 -6.47 17.17
N GLY A 474 -17.90 -7.70 17.29
CA GLY A 474 -16.64 -8.10 16.68
C GLY A 474 -16.74 -8.26 15.16
N LEU A 475 -17.88 -8.77 14.68
CA LEU A 475 -18.09 -9.04 13.26
C LEU A 475 -19.46 -8.56 12.79
N LEU A 476 -19.48 -7.78 11.71
CA LEU A 476 -20.65 -7.57 10.86
C LEU A 476 -20.49 -8.42 9.60
N ASN A 477 -21.31 -9.46 9.48
CA ASN A 477 -21.34 -10.28 8.29
C ASN A 477 -22.45 -9.81 7.34
N ARG A 478 -22.08 -9.47 6.12
CA ARG A 478 -23.01 -9.12 5.03
C ARG A 478 -23.11 -10.23 4.00
N HIS A 479 -22.25 -11.25 4.07
CA HIS A 479 -22.11 -12.27 3.04
C HIS A 479 -22.68 -13.62 3.47
N SER A 480 -23.53 -14.20 2.63
CA SER A 480 -24.22 -15.46 2.95
C SER A 480 -23.33 -16.70 2.83
N LYS A 481 -22.23 -16.63 2.07
CA LYS A 481 -21.25 -17.72 1.89
C LYS A 481 -19.96 -17.50 2.70
N LEU A 482 -20.09 -16.96 3.91
CA LEU A 482 -18.99 -16.82 4.86
C LEU A 482 -18.80 -18.11 5.67
N ASN A 483 -17.63 -18.73 5.59
CA ASN A 483 -17.17 -19.77 6.51
C ASN A 483 -16.31 -19.12 7.60
N LEU A 484 -16.75 -19.23 8.86
CA LEU A 484 -16.06 -18.65 10.01
C LEU A 484 -15.38 -19.74 10.83
N ILE A 485 -14.08 -19.62 11.05
CA ILE A 485 -13.28 -20.54 11.86
C ILE A 485 -12.62 -19.73 12.98
N ILE A 486 -12.86 -20.09 14.24
CA ILE A 486 -12.12 -19.51 15.38
C ILE A 486 -11.16 -20.57 15.88
N ASP A 487 -9.87 -20.37 15.60
CA ASP A 487 -8.81 -21.36 15.82
C ASP A 487 -7.86 -20.90 16.92
N GLY A 488 -8.16 -21.23 18.17
CA GLY A 488 -7.43 -20.73 19.35
C GLY A 488 -7.59 -19.23 19.65
N GLY A 489 -8.17 -18.47 18.72
CA GLY A 489 -8.45 -17.04 18.87
C GLY A 489 -9.75 -16.71 19.62
N THR A 490 -10.10 -15.42 19.64
CA THR A 490 -11.34 -14.92 20.27
C THR A 490 -12.06 -13.94 19.36
N LEU A 491 -13.34 -14.19 19.10
CA LEU A 491 -14.26 -13.24 18.49
C LEU A 491 -15.25 -12.74 19.56
N ALA A 492 -15.27 -11.45 19.85
CA ALA A 492 -16.08 -10.94 20.96
C ALA A 492 -16.80 -9.63 20.66
N ARG A 493 -17.95 -9.45 21.30
CA ARG A 493 -18.53 -8.12 21.47
C ARG A 493 -17.70 -7.36 22.51
N GLY A 494 -17.53 -6.06 22.33
CA GLY A 494 -17.00 -5.22 23.39
C GLY A 494 -17.83 -5.34 24.67
N GLY A 495 -17.17 -5.28 25.81
CA GLY A 495 -17.84 -5.21 27.10
C GLY A 495 -18.69 -3.96 27.20
N SER A 496 -19.84 -4.05 27.86
CA SER A 496 -20.71 -2.86 28.01
C SER A 496 -20.17 -1.91 29.09
N GLY A 497 -20.47 -0.63 28.99
CA GLY A 497 -20.17 0.34 30.04
C GLY A 497 -20.97 0.06 31.31
N GLY A 498 -20.42 0.47 32.45
CA GLY A 498 -21.08 0.43 33.75
C GLY A 498 -22.11 1.56 33.90
N GLY A 499 -23.12 1.33 34.74
CA GLY A 499 -24.15 2.34 35.03
C GLY A 499 -23.62 3.50 35.87
N ALA A 500 -24.08 4.72 35.60
CA ALA A 500 -23.74 5.89 36.41
C ALA A 500 -24.53 5.89 37.73
N THR A 501 -23.89 6.30 38.82
CA THR A 501 -24.62 6.53 40.07
C THR A 501 -25.31 7.90 40.04
N PRO A 502 -26.59 7.99 40.45
CA PRO A 502 -27.30 9.27 40.58
C PRO A 502 -26.98 10.02 41.89
N SER A 503 -26.32 9.36 42.84
CA SER A 503 -26.05 9.91 44.17
C SER A 503 -24.88 10.88 44.13
N GLY A 504 -25.03 12.02 44.79
CA GLY A 504 -24.01 13.05 44.82
C GLY A 504 -22.96 12.91 45.90
N ILE A 505 -21.79 13.53 45.70
CA ILE A 505 -20.73 13.67 46.70
C ILE A 505 -20.70 15.11 47.19
N TYR A 506 -20.61 15.28 48.51
CA TYR A 506 -20.34 16.56 49.15
C TYR A 506 -18.84 16.72 49.38
N THR A 507 -18.22 17.73 48.76
CA THR A 507 -16.83 18.10 49.08
C THR A 507 -16.80 19.02 50.31
N GLY A 508 -15.75 18.95 51.11
CA GLY A 508 -15.59 19.77 52.34
C GLY A 508 -15.62 21.29 52.13
N LEU A 509 -15.64 21.75 50.88
CA LEU A 509 -15.71 23.15 50.45
C LEU A 509 -17.14 23.62 50.13
N SER A 510 -18.17 22.82 50.44
CA SER A 510 -19.59 23.11 50.16
C SER A 510 -20.01 23.00 48.70
N TYR A 511 -19.19 22.33 47.87
CA TYR A 511 -19.53 22.04 46.48
C TYR A 511 -20.07 20.62 46.32
N GLY A 512 -21.34 20.47 45.92
CA GLY A 512 -21.96 19.19 45.60
C GLY A 512 -21.86 18.86 44.11
N VAL A 513 -21.69 17.57 43.76
CA VAL A 513 -21.84 17.02 42.40
C VAL A 513 -22.94 15.95 42.45
N GLN A 514 -23.98 16.01 41.62
CA GLN A 514 -25.06 15.00 41.60
C GLN A 514 -24.74 13.86 40.63
N GLY A 515 -24.00 12.86 41.08
CA GLY A 515 -23.75 11.63 40.34
C GLY A 515 -22.31 11.49 39.82
N ILE A 516 -21.94 10.25 39.47
CA ILE A 516 -20.57 9.88 39.09
C ILE A 516 -20.64 8.90 37.90
N PRO A 517 -19.78 9.03 36.88
CA PRO A 517 -19.85 8.15 35.71
C PRO A 517 -19.52 6.69 36.04
N GLY A 518 -20.04 5.81 35.19
CA GLY A 518 -19.67 4.40 35.18
C GLY A 518 -18.28 4.17 34.59
N GLY A 519 -17.66 3.06 34.96
CA GLY A 519 -16.44 2.56 34.31
C GLY A 519 -16.72 2.09 32.88
N ALA A 520 -15.73 2.19 32.01
CA ALA A 520 -15.90 1.86 30.61
C ALA A 520 -15.65 0.37 30.30
N GLY A 521 -16.33 -0.19 29.30
CA GLY A 521 -16.12 -1.59 28.90
C GLY A 521 -14.84 -1.78 28.10
N ALA A 522 -14.23 -2.97 28.19
CA ALA A 522 -13.06 -3.33 27.38
C ALA A 522 -13.47 -3.90 26.01
N PRO A 523 -12.73 -3.65 24.92
CA PRO A 523 -11.52 -2.85 24.81
C PRO A 523 -11.80 -1.35 24.63
N PHE A 524 -10.99 -0.49 25.23
CA PHE A 524 -10.90 0.94 24.89
C PHE A 524 -12.16 1.80 25.06
N GLY A 525 -13.22 1.33 25.72
CA GLY A 525 -14.37 2.16 26.07
C GLY A 525 -13.94 3.38 26.89
N ARG A 526 -14.71 4.47 26.81
CA ARG A 526 -14.38 5.72 27.53
C ARG A 526 -15.30 6.01 28.70
N VAL A 527 -14.78 6.73 29.67
CA VAL A 527 -15.56 7.32 30.75
C VAL A 527 -16.13 8.66 30.29
N MET A 528 -17.45 8.82 30.44
CA MET A 528 -18.15 10.03 29.99
C MET A 528 -18.22 11.06 31.10
N THR A 529 -17.60 12.23 30.88
CA THR A 529 -17.48 13.28 31.92
C THR A 529 -18.02 14.65 31.49
N GLY A 530 -18.42 14.80 30.23
CA GLY A 530 -19.04 16.01 29.68
C GLY A 530 -18.07 17.16 29.35
N GLN A 531 -16.75 17.01 29.52
CA GLN A 531 -15.74 17.96 29.03
C GLN A 531 -14.93 17.35 27.87
N PRO A 532 -14.37 18.15 26.93
CA PRO A 532 -13.39 17.66 25.97
C PRO A 532 -12.17 17.09 26.70
N ILE A 533 -11.83 15.85 26.41
CA ILE A 533 -10.68 15.19 27.03
C ILE A 533 -9.43 15.61 26.24
N THR A 534 -8.62 16.51 26.80
CA THR A 534 -7.24 16.71 26.32
C THR A 534 -6.38 15.52 26.75
N ASN A 535 -5.56 15.03 25.82
CA ASN A 535 -4.78 13.80 25.93
C ASN A 535 -3.91 13.71 27.20
N ASP A 536 -3.68 12.47 27.63
CA ASP A 536 -2.62 12.01 28.52
C ASP A 536 -2.62 12.45 29.99
N SER A 537 -3.21 11.60 30.83
CA SER A 537 -2.62 11.09 32.09
C SER A 537 -3.67 10.29 32.85
N GLN A 538 -3.27 9.12 33.36
CA GLN A 538 -4.09 8.17 34.13
C GLN A 538 -4.27 8.56 35.61
N ASP A 539 -4.00 9.83 35.94
CA ASP A 539 -3.86 10.29 37.31
C ASP A 539 -4.73 11.54 37.55
N TRP A 540 -5.46 11.52 38.68
CA TRP A 540 -6.21 12.64 39.30
C TRP A 540 -6.61 13.81 38.36
N ARG A 541 -7.85 13.83 37.84
CA ARG A 541 -8.31 14.97 37.02
C ARG A 541 -9.17 15.95 37.82
N TRP A 542 -8.75 17.22 37.80
CA TRP A 542 -9.51 18.35 38.37
C TRP A 542 -10.62 18.74 37.39
N TYR A 543 -11.86 18.73 37.84
CA TYR A 543 -13.00 19.15 37.03
C TYR A 543 -13.35 20.61 37.34
N LEU A 544 -13.67 21.37 36.28
CA LEU A 544 -14.27 22.71 36.32
C LEU A 544 -13.49 23.75 37.16
N ASN A 545 -12.64 24.54 36.49
CA ASN A 545 -12.00 25.75 37.05
C ASN A 545 -11.36 25.60 38.45
N GLY A 546 -10.83 24.42 38.80
CA GLY A 546 -10.05 24.23 40.02
C GLY A 546 -10.83 23.84 41.29
N ASP A 547 -12.16 23.69 41.23
CA ASP A 547 -12.99 23.58 42.45
C ASP A 547 -13.68 22.22 42.66
N PHE A 548 -13.63 21.28 41.69
CA PHE A 548 -14.30 19.97 41.80
C PHE A 548 -13.33 18.79 41.64
N MET A 549 -13.19 17.99 42.70
CA MET A 549 -12.37 16.76 42.68
C MET A 549 -13.26 15.53 42.67
N VAL A 550 -13.22 14.72 41.60
CA VAL A 550 -13.86 13.39 41.54
C VAL A 550 -12.77 12.34 41.31
N VAL A 551 -12.77 11.28 42.13
CA VAL A 551 -11.73 10.24 42.18
C VAL A 551 -11.89 9.19 41.06
N LYS A 552 -10.74 8.73 40.54
CA LYS A 552 -10.42 7.54 39.70
C LYS A 552 -11.59 6.69 39.17
N VAL A 553 -12.23 7.15 38.10
CA VAL A 553 -12.97 6.30 37.14
C VAL A 553 -12.08 6.19 35.91
N THR A 554 -11.81 4.98 35.43
CA THR A 554 -10.81 4.75 34.37
C THR A 554 -11.44 4.35 33.05
N ASP A 555 -10.83 4.80 31.95
CA ASP A 555 -11.07 4.21 30.63
C ASP A 555 -10.67 2.73 30.65
N ALA A 556 -11.20 1.96 29.71
CA ALA A 556 -10.78 0.57 29.56
C ALA A 556 -9.48 0.47 28.76
N GLU A 557 -8.63 -0.47 29.16
CA GLU A 557 -7.49 -0.90 28.36
C GLU A 557 -7.94 -1.92 27.30
N ALA A 558 -6.99 -2.54 26.61
CA ALA A 558 -7.29 -3.57 25.61
C ALA A 558 -8.06 -4.75 26.25
N SER A 559 -7.62 -5.25 27.40
CA SER A 559 -8.23 -6.42 28.06
C SER A 559 -8.81 -6.14 29.45
N VAL A 560 -8.56 -4.96 30.02
CA VAL A 560 -8.97 -4.60 31.38
C VAL A 560 -10.09 -3.56 31.34
N PRO A 561 -11.28 -3.85 31.89
CA PRO A 561 -12.38 -2.90 31.91
C PRO A 561 -12.11 -1.77 32.91
N GLY A 562 -12.67 -0.60 32.58
CA GLY A 562 -12.67 0.56 33.43
C GLY A 562 -13.40 0.33 34.74
N LYS A 563 -12.81 0.80 35.83
CA LYS A 563 -13.42 0.73 37.16
C LYS A 563 -14.34 1.91 37.40
N GLY A 564 -15.54 1.62 37.90
CA GLY A 564 -16.47 2.62 38.40
C GLY A 564 -15.93 3.25 39.69
N TYR A 565 -16.58 4.32 40.15
CA TYR A 565 -16.19 4.99 41.39
C TYR A 565 -16.36 4.09 42.63
N ARG A 566 -15.38 4.12 43.55
CA ARG A 566 -15.29 3.19 44.70
C ARG A 566 -15.04 3.85 46.06
N THR A 567 -14.82 5.16 46.14
CA THR A 567 -14.41 5.79 47.41
C THR A 567 -15.57 5.83 48.40
N GLN A 568 -15.34 5.31 49.60
CA GLN A 568 -16.30 5.38 50.70
C GLN A 568 -16.13 6.69 51.49
N ASN A 569 -17.24 7.36 51.78
CA ASN A 569 -17.27 8.51 52.69
C ASN A 569 -18.03 8.11 53.98
N ASP A 570 -17.35 8.25 55.10
CA ASP A 570 -17.77 7.93 56.45
C ASP A 570 -18.94 8.80 56.97
N ARG A 571 -19.25 9.93 56.30
CA ARG A 571 -20.31 10.86 56.74
C ARG A 571 -21.68 10.70 56.07
N TYR A 572 -21.78 10.11 54.87
CA TYR A 572 -23.00 10.25 54.06
C TYR A 572 -23.57 8.97 53.41
N GLY A 573 -22.92 7.81 53.51
CA GLY A 573 -23.32 6.64 52.68
C GLY A 573 -22.73 6.76 51.27
N SER A 574 -22.29 5.65 50.69
CA SER A 574 -21.33 5.69 49.57
C SER A 574 -22.00 5.44 48.21
N PRO A 575 -21.90 6.39 47.25
CA PRO A 575 -22.30 6.12 45.87
C PRO A 575 -21.25 5.24 45.17
N LEU A 576 -21.64 4.09 44.62
CA LEU A 576 -20.75 3.24 43.82
C LEU A 576 -21.25 3.21 42.37
N SER A 577 -20.44 3.65 41.42
CA SER A 577 -20.78 3.49 39.99
C SER A 577 -20.55 2.05 39.52
N GLY A 578 -21.20 1.65 38.44
CA GLY A 578 -20.91 0.36 37.80
C GLY A 578 -19.49 0.31 37.23
N ASP A 579 -18.82 -0.83 37.35
CA ASP A 579 -17.65 -1.19 36.53
C ASP A 579 -18.08 -1.50 35.08
N GLY A 580 -17.18 -1.27 34.12
CA GLY A 580 -17.35 -1.79 32.77
C GLY A 580 -17.18 -3.31 32.69
N GLY A 581 -17.67 -3.91 31.62
CA GLY A 581 -17.54 -5.35 31.36
C GLY A 581 -16.24 -5.71 30.63
N ASN A 582 -15.73 -6.93 30.84
CA ASN A 582 -14.71 -7.53 29.97
C ASN A 582 -15.28 -7.83 28.57
N TRP A 583 -14.44 -8.35 27.67
CA TRP A 583 -14.88 -8.85 26.36
C TRP A 583 -16.03 -9.84 26.49
N GLY A 584 -17.13 -9.56 25.78
CA GLY A 584 -18.35 -10.35 25.85
C GLY A 584 -19.05 -10.36 27.21
N GLN A 585 -18.73 -9.44 28.13
CA GLN A 585 -19.40 -9.32 29.43
C GLN A 585 -20.13 -7.99 29.58
N ARG A 586 -21.29 -8.02 30.25
CA ARG A 586 -21.97 -6.79 30.67
C ARG A 586 -21.20 -6.17 31.84
N GLY A 587 -21.16 -4.84 31.85
CA GLY A 587 -20.76 -4.08 33.02
C GLY A 587 -21.69 -4.33 34.21
N THR A 588 -21.48 -3.60 35.29
CA THR A 588 -22.31 -3.71 36.51
C THR A 588 -23.22 -2.49 36.67
N LYS A 589 -24.30 -2.66 37.45
CA LYS A 589 -25.16 -1.55 37.86
C LYS A 589 -24.45 -0.70 38.91
N SER A 590 -24.79 0.58 38.99
CA SER A 590 -24.44 1.39 40.16
C SER A 590 -25.19 0.89 41.39
N THR A 591 -24.65 1.13 42.58
CA THR A 591 -25.33 0.87 43.86
C THR A 591 -25.26 2.12 44.75
N ASN A 592 -26.35 2.38 45.46
CA ASN A 592 -26.46 3.49 46.40
C ASN A 592 -26.86 2.94 47.78
N ASP A 593 -26.12 3.31 48.83
CA ASP A 593 -26.52 3.04 50.20
C ASP A 593 -26.96 4.36 50.86
N GLY A 594 -28.24 4.43 51.28
CA GLY A 594 -28.81 5.55 52.05
C GLY A 594 -29.83 6.42 51.30
N THR A 595 -30.84 6.94 52.03
CA THR A 595 -31.89 7.83 51.50
C THR A 595 -31.55 9.32 51.65
N TRP A 596 -30.36 9.66 52.17
CA TRP A 596 -29.96 11.03 52.59
C TRP A 596 -28.67 11.53 51.91
N ASN A 597 -28.30 10.96 50.76
CA ASN A 597 -27.24 11.53 49.93
C ASN A 597 -27.71 12.88 49.38
N TRP A 598 -26.85 13.90 49.43
CA TRP A 598 -27.17 15.27 49.02
C TRP A 598 -27.90 15.25 47.65
N GLN A 599 -29.19 15.57 47.67
CA GLN A 599 -30.05 15.69 46.48
C GLN A 599 -30.25 14.40 45.65
N TYR A 600 -30.46 13.23 46.28
CA TYR A 600 -31.10 12.08 45.63
C TYR A 600 -32.54 12.45 45.23
N HIS A 601 -32.73 12.99 44.03
CA HIS A 601 -34.03 13.45 43.50
C HIS A 601 -35.00 12.30 43.12
N GLY A 602 -34.80 11.09 43.65
CA GLY A 602 -35.59 9.89 43.34
C GLY A 602 -35.17 9.15 42.07
N THR A 603 -33.98 9.43 41.54
CA THR A 603 -33.42 8.77 40.34
C THR A 603 -32.98 7.34 40.67
N THR A 604 -33.43 6.36 39.89
CA THR A 604 -33.01 4.95 40.03
C THR A 604 -31.53 4.74 39.65
N GLU A 605 -30.89 3.70 40.18
CA GLU A 605 -29.52 3.27 39.84
C GLU A 605 -29.34 3.07 38.33
N GLY A 606 -28.26 3.62 37.77
CA GLY A 606 -27.83 3.33 36.41
C GLY A 606 -27.58 1.85 36.20
N GLN A 607 -28.14 1.30 35.12
CA GLN A 607 -27.92 -0.07 34.69
C GLN A 607 -26.68 -0.16 33.81
N PRO A 608 -26.04 -1.34 33.72
CA PRO A 608 -25.00 -1.53 32.74
C PRO A 608 -25.59 -1.48 31.33
N GLY A 609 -24.73 -1.11 30.37
CA GLY A 609 -25.14 -1.03 28.98
C GLY A 609 -25.82 -2.31 28.46
N PRO A 610 -26.68 -2.15 27.46
CA PRO A 610 -27.38 -3.30 26.91
C PRO A 610 -26.39 -4.27 26.29
N GLY A 611 -26.78 -5.53 26.35
CA GLY A 611 -26.03 -6.64 25.81
C GLY A 611 -26.26 -6.87 24.32
N GLY A 612 -25.59 -7.84 23.72
CA GLY A 612 -25.92 -8.35 22.40
C GLY A 612 -24.88 -9.31 21.80
N PRO A 613 -25.15 -9.81 20.58
CA PRO A 613 -24.29 -10.79 19.92
C PRO A 613 -22.95 -10.21 19.45
N ALA A 614 -21.91 -11.04 19.37
CA ALA A 614 -20.60 -10.65 18.80
C ALA A 614 -20.62 -10.60 17.26
N ILE A 615 -21.57 -11.31 16.64
CA ILE A 615 -21.78 -11.39 15.20
C ILE A 615 -23.14 -10.77 14.90
N VAL A 616 -23.18 -9.78 14.02
CA VAL A 616 -24.40 -9.12 13.55
C VAL A 616 -24.51 -9.22 12.04
N GLY A 617 -25.71 -9.01 11.50
CA GLY A 617 -25.99 -9.14 10.06
C GLY A 617 -26.45 -10.55 9.68
N VAL A 618 -26.00 -11.02 8.52
CA VAL A 618 -26.32 -12.34 7.95
C VAL A 618 -25.58 -13.42 8.76
N ALA A 619 -26.24 -14.53 9.06
CA ALA A 619 -25.57 -15.65 9.72
C ALA A 619 -24.47 -16.24 8.80
N PRO A 620 -23.26 -16.54 9.30
CA PRO A 620 -22.25 -17.25 8.52
C PRO A 620 -22.80 -18.59 8.02
N GLN A 621 -22.37 -19.00 6.81
CA GLN A 621 -22.73 -20.30 6.22
C GLN A 621 -22.29 -21.45 7.13
N THR A 622 -21.07 -21.34 7.67
CA THR A 622 -20.55 -22.26 8.67
C THR A 622 -19.84 -21.50 9.78
N THR A 623 -19.85 -22.06 10.99
CA THR A 623 -19.08 -21.55 12.13
C THR A 623 -18.44 -22.73 12.85
N GLN A 624 -17.12 -22.72 12.97
CA GLN A 624 -16.34 -23.77 13.62
C GLN A 624 -15.46 -23.18 14.72
N LEU A 625 -15.38 -23.86 15.86
CA LEU A 625 -14.50 -23.52 16.97
C LEU A 625 -13.47 -24.65 17.13
N THR A 626 -12.19 -24.34 16.94
CA THR A 626 -11.08 -25.30 17.05
C THR A 626 -10.04 -24.79 18.04
N ASN A 627 -9.24 -25.69 18.59
CA ASN A 627 -8.10 -25.37 19.46
C ASN A 627 -8.41 -24.41 20.63
N GLY A 628 -9.64 -24.46 21.17
CA GLY A 628 -10.08 -23.62 22.28
C GLY A 628 -10.56 -22.21 21.87
N GLY A 629 -10.85 -21.99 20.58
CA GLY A 629 -11.43 -20.76 20.06
C GLY A 629 -12.77 -20.39 20.70
N LYS A 630 -13.01 -19.08 20.88
CA LYS A 630 -14.16 -18.56 21.65
C LYS A 630 -14.94 -17.52 20.89
N ILE A 631 -16.27 -17.59 21.01
CA ILE A 631 -17.17 -16.48 20.67
C ILE A 631 -17.76 -15.95 21.98
N LEU A 632 -17.44 -14.70 22.34
CA LEU A 632 -17.89 -14.09 23.60
C LEU A 632 -18.94 -13.00 23.32
N GLN A 633 -20.14 -13.19 23.84
CA GLN A 633 -21.28 -12.32 23.58
C GLN A 633 -21.85 -11.79 24.89
N THR A 634 -22.31 -10.54 24.90
CA THR A 634 -22.93 -9.92 26.07
C THR A 634 -24.43 -10.25 26.13
N LEU A 635 -24.85 -11.51 25.99
CA LEU A 635 -26.28 -11.87 25.96
C LEU A 635 -26.99 -11.71 27.31
#